data_AF-A0A447P5D8-F1
#
_entry.id   AF-A0A447P5D8-F1
#
_cell.length_a   1.000
_cell.length_b   1.000
_cell.length_c   1.000
_cell.angle_alpha   90.00
_cell.angle_beta   90.00
_cell.angle_gamma   90.00
#
_symmetry.space_group_name_H-M   'P 1'
#
loop_
_entity.id
_entity.type
_entity.pdbx_description
1 polymer ?
#
loop_
_entity_poly.entity_id
_entity_poly.type
_entity_poly.pdbx_seq_one_letter_code
_entity_poly.pdbx_strand_id
1 'polypeptide(L)'
;MLKRRDPSLPVIIYPTAVQGDDAPGQIVRAIELANARGECDVLIVGRGGGSLEDLWSFNDERVARAIFASRIPVVSAVVTKRTSR
;
A
#
# COMPACT_ATOMS: atom_id res chain seq x y z
N MET A 1 15.20 4.16 -7.03
CA MET A 1 14.56 5.42 -7.45
C MET A 1 14.47 6.44 -6.32
N LEU A 2 13.91 6.09 -5.15
CA LEU A 2 13.87 6.99 -3.97
C LEU A 2 15.27 7.42 -3.50
N LYS A 3 16.20 6.48 -3.25
CA LYS A 3 17.62 6.78 -2.94
C LYS A 3 18.34 7.70 -3.94
N ARG A 4 17.84 7.83 -5.17
CA ARG A 4 18.40 8.71 -6.21
C ARG A 4 17.75 10.10 -6.22
N ARG A 5 16.50 10.21 -5.77
CA ARG A 5 15.76 11.48 -5.72
C ARG A 5 15.95 12.19 -4.38
N ASP A 6 15.93 11.44 -3.29
CA ASP A 6 16.24 11.91 -1.95
C ASP A 6 16.86 10.76 -1.13
N PRO A 7 18.20 10.73 -1.00
CA PRO A 7 18.90 9.71 -0.23
C PRO A 7 18.70 9.84 1.28
N SER A 8 18.28 11.02 1.76
CA SER A 8 18.17 11.33 3.19
C SER A 8 16.85 10.89 3.79
N LEU A 9 15.82 10.70 2.97
CA LEU A 9 14.51 10.23 3.41
C LEU A 9 14.57 8.76 3.84
N PRO A 10 14.34 8.43 5.13
CA PRO A 10 14.28 7.06 5.60
C PRO A 10 13.05 6.35 5.03
N VAL A 11 13.23 5.12 4.52
CA VAL A 11 12.14 4.33 3.95
C VAL A 11 12.13 2.96 4.60
N ILE A 12 11.00 2.59 5.19
CA ILE A 12 10.74 1.25 5.71
C ILE A 12 9.84 0.53 4.70
N ILE A 13 10.26 -0.67 4.29
CA ILE A 13 9.49 -1.52 3.39
C ILE A 13 8.76 -2.58 4.23
N TYR A 14 7.44 -2.64 4.09
CA TYR A 14 6.60 -3.71 4.61
C TYR A 14 6.23 -4.64 3.44
N PRO A 15 6.94 -5.78 3.24
CA PRO A 15 6.68 -6.67 2.11
C PRO A 15 5.27 -7.22 2.16
N THR A 16 4.51 -7.01 1.09
CA THR A 16 3.06 -7.26 1.06
C THR A 16 2.65 -7.66 -0.36
N ALA A 17 1.89 -8.74 -0.51
CA ALA A 17 1.23 -9.05 -1.77
C ALA A 17 0.15 -8.00 -2.06
N VAL A 18 0.14 -7.49 -3.29
CA VAL A 18 -0.76 -6.42 -3.75
C VAL A 18 -1.71 -6.88 -4.87
N GLN A 19 -1.75 -8.19 -5.10
CA GLN A 19 -2.62 -8.87 -6.06
C GLN A 19 -2.85 -10.32 -5.62
N GLY A 20 -3.97 -10.90 -6.07
CA GLY A 20 -4.40 -12.25 -5.70
C GLY A 20 -5.15 -12.30 -4.37
N ASP A 21 -5.74 -13.46 -4.07
CA ASP A 21 -6.71 -13.63 -2.98
C ASP A 21 -6.12 -13.38 -1.58
N ASP A 22 -4.81 -13.60 -1.42
CA ASP A 22 -4.10 -13.37 -0.16
C ASP A 22 -3.73 -11.91 0.11
N ALA A 23 -3.81 -11.04 -0.92
CA ALA A 23 -3.34 -9.66 -0.84
C ALA A 23 -4.08 -8.83 0.22
N PRO A 24 -5.44 -8.83 0.30
CA PRO A 24 -6.15 -8.05 1.31
C PRO A 24 -5.67 -8.35 2.74
N GLY A 25 -5.52 -9.62 3.09
CA GLY A 25 -5.08 -10.03 4.42
C GLY A 25 -3.64 -9.60 4.72
N GLN A 26 -2.75 -9.65 3.72
CA GLN A 26 -1.39 -9.15 3.88
C GLN A 26 -1.34 -7.63 4.05
N ILE A 27 -2.15 -6.88 3.27
CA ILE A 27 -2.23 -5.41 3.36
C ILE A 27 -2.70 -4.99 4.75
N VAL A 28 -3.74 -5.62 5.28
CA VAL A 28 -4.25 -5.36 6.64
C VAL A 28 -3.14 -5.57 7.68
N ARG A 29 -2.46 -6.72 7.65
CA ARG A 29 -1.37 -7.02 8.59
C ARG A 29 -0.21 -6.04 8.48
N ALA A 30 0.11 -5.57 7.28
CA ALA A 30 1.18 -4.59 7.08
C ALA A 30 0.82 -3.22 7.68
N ILE A 31 -0.43 -2.77 7.52
CA ILE A 31 -0.92 -1.52 8.12
C ILE A 31 -0.90 -1.63 9.65
N GLU A 32 -1.41 -2.74 10.21
CA GLU A 32 -1.41 -2.97 11.66
C GLU A 32 0.00 -3.02 12.23
N LEU A 33 0.93 -3.73 11.56
CA LEU A 33 2.32 -3.80 11.97
C LEU A 33 3.00 -2.43 11.95
N ALA A 34 2.76 -1.63 10.91
CA ALA A 34 3.33 -0.29 10.81
C ALA A 34 2.81 0.62 11.93
N ASN A 35 1.51 0.55 12.24
CA ASN A 35 0.92 1.27 13.38
C ASN A 35 1.46 0.80 14.72
N ALA A 36 1.73 -0.49 14.89
CA ALA A 36 2.30 -1.04 16.12
C ALA A 36 3.75 -0.61 16.33
N ARG A 37 4.54 -0.52 15.25
CA ARG A 37 5.94 -0.09 15.29
C ARG A 37 6.08 1.42 15.49
N GLY A 38 5.18 2.22 14.92
CA GLY A 38 5.19 3.68 15.10
C GLY A 38 6.43 4.37 14.51
N GLU A 39 7.06 3.75 13.51
CA GLU A 39 8.33 4.21 12.91
C GLU A 39 8.13 5.07 11.65
N CYS A 40 6.89 5.23 11.19
CA CYS A 40 6.57 5.96 9.96
C CYS A 40 5.62 7.13 10.26
N ASP A 41 5.89 8.29 9.65
CA ASP A 41 4.98 9.44 9.68
C ASP A 41 3.86 9.34 8.65
N VAL A 42 4.06 8.56 7.58
CA VAL A 42 3.11 8.34 6.50
C VAL A 42 3.27 6.94 5.92
N LEU A 43 2.15 6.31 5.55
CA LEU A 43 2.14 5.05 4.80
C LEU A 43 1.75 5.32 3.35
N ILE A 44 2.50 4.72 2.43
CA ILE A 44 2.12 4.67 1.01
C ILE A 44 1.68 3.24 0.73
N VAL A 45 0.40 3.07 0.44
CA VAL A 45 -0.19 1.77 0.11
C VAL A 45 -0.59 1.84 -1.36
N GLY A 46 0.02 0.99 -2.17
CA GLY A 46 -0.20 1.07 -3.61
C GLY A 46 0.50 -0.04 -4.35
N ARG A 47 0.20 -0.11 -5.64
CA ARG A 47 0.73 -1.10 -6.56
C ARG A 47 1.10 -0.41 -7.87
N GLY A 48 2.06 -0.96 -8.60
CA GLY A 48 2.36 -0.51 -9.97
C GLY A 48 1.21 -0.76 -10.95
N GLY A 49 1.39 -0.40 -12.22
CA GLY A 49 0.36 -0.59 -13.23
C GLY A 49 0.09 -2.08 -13.57
N GLY A 50 -1.16 -2.42 -13.88
CA GLY A 50 -1.60 -3.75 -14.36
C GLY A 50 -3.12 -3.75 -14.67
N SER A 51 -3.77 -4.92 -14.73
CA SER A 51 -5.20 -5.02 -15.10
C SER A 51 -6.12 -4.42 -14.02
N LEU A 52 -7.37 -4.12 -14.38
CA LEU A 52 -8.41 -3.63 -13.46
C LEU A 52 -8.79 -4.70 -12.41
N GLU A 53 -8.76 -5.96 -12.81
CA GLU A 53 -9.13 -7.13 -12.01
C GLU A 53 -8.21 -7.29 -10.80
N ASP A 54 -6.93 -6.98 -10.97
CA ASP A 54 -5.96 -7.04 -9.89
C ASP A 54 -6.11 -5.91 -8.85
N LEU A 55 -6.87 -4.83 -9.17
CA LEU A 55 -7.12 -3.72 -8.24
C LEU A 55 -8.10 -4.10 -7.13
N TRP A 56 -8.77 -5.24 -7.28
CA TRP A 56 -9.83 -5.69 -6.38
C TRP A 56 -9.35 -5.84 -4.93
N SER A 57 -8.08 -6.18 -4.73
CA SER A 57 -7.48 -6.33 -3.39
C SER A 57 -7.61 -5.07 -2.52
N PHE A 58 -7.67 -3.88 -3.13
CA PHE A 58 -7.82 -2.59 -2.43
C PHE A 58 -9.28 -2.18 -2.22
N ASN A 59 -10.23 -2.85 -2.90
CA ASN A 59 -11.67 -2.67 -2.68
C ASN A 59 -12.21 -3.58 -1.57
N ASP A 60 -11.37 -4.46 -1.01
CA ASP A 60 -11.77 -5.31 0.11
C ASP A 60 -12.11 -4.44 1.33
N GLU A 61 -13.29 -4.67 1.90
CA GLU A 61 -13.80 -3.91 3.04
C GLU A 61 -12.84 -3.98 4.24
N ARG A 62 -12.13 -5.09 4.44
CA ARG A 62 -11.16 -5.24 5.53
C ARG A 62 -9.99 -4.28 5.35
N VAL A 63 -9.53 -4.09 4.12
CA VAL A 63 -8.47 -3.12 3.79
C VAL A 63 -8.97 -1.69 4.03
N ALA A 64 -10.18 -1.36 3.56
CA ALA A 64 -10.77 -0.04 3.80
C ALA A 64 -10.92 0.28 5.29
N ARG A 65 -11.37 -0.70 6.10
CA ARG A 65 -11.48 -0.57 7.56
C ARG A 65 -10.11 -0.43 8.24
N ALA A 66 -9.10 -1.17 7.81
CA ALA A 66 -7.75 -1.05 8.34
C ALA A 66 -7.13 0.32 8.02
N ILE A 67 -7.34 0.84 6.80
CA ILE A 67 -6.92 2.20 6.42
C ILE A 67 -7.62 3.24 7.30
N PHE A 68 -8.94 3.12 7.47
CA PHE A 68 -9.72 4.03 8.32
C PHE A 68 -9.27 4.01 9.78
N ALA A 69 -8.91 2.83 10.32
CA ALA A 69 -8.45 2.67 11.69
C ALA A 69 -6.97 3.05 11.90
N SER A 70 -6.23 3.31 10.83
CA SER A 70 -4.79 3.64 10.90
C SER A 70 -4.57 4.97 11.62
N ARG A 71 -3.64 4.99 12.57
CA ARG A 71 -3.17 6.20 13.26
C ARG A 71 -2.16 6.96 12.41
N ILE A 72 -1.42 6.24 11.56
CA ILE A 72 -0.51 6.82 10.58
C ILE A 72 -1.31 7.17 9.31
N PRO A 73 -1.24 8.41 8.79
CA PRO A 73 -1.89 8.80 7.55
C PRO A 73 -1.53 7.87 6.38
N VAL A 74 -2.53 7.43 5.62
CA VAL A 74 -2.35 6.53 4.48
C VAL A 74 -2.61 7.27 3.17
N VAL A 75 -1.65 7.22 2.26
CA VAL A 75 -1.76 7.71 0.89
C VAL A 75 -1.88 6.50 -0.06
N SER A 76 -2.95 6.48 -0.86
CA SER A 76 -3.14 5.44 -1.87
C SER A 76 -2.41 5.81 -3.16
N ALA A 77 -1.54 4.92 -3.64
CA ALA A 77 -0.84 5.04 -4.92
C ALA A 77 -1.27 3.91 -5.88
N VAL A 78 -2.58 3.79 -6.09
CA VAL A 78 -3.16 2.82 -7.03
C VAL A 78 -3.29 3.47 -8.41
N VAL A 79 -2.52 3.01 -9.39
CA VAL A 79 -2.50 3.56 -10.75
C VAL A 79 -2.89 2.48 -11.76
N THR A 80 -3.94 2.74 -12.54
CA THR A 80 -4.28 1.91 -13.70
C THR A 80 -3.36 2.24 -14.87
N LYS A 81 -2.88 1.23 -15.63
CA LYS A 81 -2.23 1.54 -16.91
C LYS A 81 -3.31 2.03 -17.88
N ARG A 82 -3.16 3.25 -18.38
CA ARG A 82 -3.85 3.65 -19.61
C ARG A 82 -3.25 2.82 -20.74
N THR A 83 -3.99 1.86 -21.26
CA THR A 83 -3.63 1.20 -22.53
C THR A 83 -3.53 2.31 -23.57
N SER A 84 -2.32 2.58 -24.06
CA SER A 84 -2.16 3.38 -25.28
C SER A 84 -2.86 2.59 -26.38
N ARG A 85 -3.91 3.18 -26.96
CA ARG A 85 -4.18 2.94 -28.37
C ARG A 85 -3.12 3.64 -29.20
#